data_AF-A0A6S7IYK0-F1
#
_entry.id   AF-A0A6S7IYK0-F1
#
_cell.length_a   1.000
_cell.length_b   1.000
_cell.length_c   1.000
_cell.angle_alpha   90.00
_cell.angle_beta   90.00
_cell.angle_gamma   90.00
#
_symmetry.space_group_name_H-M   'P 1'
#
loop_
_entity.id
_entity.type
_entity.pdbx_description
1 polymer ?
#
loop_
_entity_poly.entity_id
_entity_poly.type
_entity_poly.pdbx_seq_one_letter_code
_entity_poly.pdbx_strand_id
1 'polypeptide(L)'
;MSGNRSPIDCNRLHFFGESSVVVTSGNRSRGHSGIGAPAIEVQRYASNATYTVNLLHNIHGVSHFNILRGPSNGLELLNFFEEALEQEDVFANPVIKEHDVIIMDNCDFTRETCSVVLSTTLPGIHVSEACFNHIKTTLRRYSRYTEKYTELCISDAIGMINEGLSRQFFKFCGYI
;
A
#
# COMPACT_ATOMS: atom_id res chain seq x y z
N MET A 1 22.41 4.24 31.23
CA MET A 1 21.40 3.20 31.51
C MET A 1 20.55 3.05 30.27
N SER A 2 20.88 2.09 29.39
CA SER A 2 20.12 1.78 28.19
C SER A 2 18.94 0.90 28.58
N GLY A 3 17.72 1.43 28.49
CA GLY A 3 16.52 0.63 28.69
C GLY A 3 16.45 -0.48 27.63
N ASN A 4 16.48 -1.73 28.08
CA ASN A 4 16.11 -2.89 27.26
C ASN A 4 14.66 -2.69 26.80
N ARG A 5 14.45 -2.23 25.56
CA ARG A 5 13.16 -2.42 24.89
C ARG A 5 13.02 -3.93 24.67
N SER A 6 11.95 -4.53 25.18
CA SER A 6 11.54 -5.87 24.72
C SER A 6 11.47 -5.88 23.18
N PRO A 7 11.88 -6.97 22.51
CA PRO A 7 11.66 -7.09 21.07
C PRO A 7 10.18 -6.88 20.79
N ILE A 8 9.85 -5.93 19.91
CA ILE A 8 8.46 -5.74 19.48
C ILE A 8 8.05 -7.03 18.75
N ASP A 9 6.99 -7.69 19.24
CA ASP A 9 6.47 -8.89 18.59
C ASP A 9 5.89 -8.52 17.22
N CYS A 10 6.56 -9.00 16.16
CA CYS A 10 6.20 -8.67 14.78
C CYS A 10 4.84 -9.22 14.36
N ASN A 11 4.31 -10.23 15.07
CA ASN A 11 2.97 -10.76 14.79
C ASN A 11 1.86 -9.79 15.21
N ARG A 12 2.20 -8.77 16.01
CA ARG A 12 1.27 -7.76 16.51
C ARG A 12 1.40 -6.42 15.79
N LEU A 13 2.26 -6.35 14.78
CA LEU A 13 2.50 -5.15 13.99
C LEU A 13 1.63 -5.13 12.75
N HIS A 14 0.84 -4.06 12.62
CA HIS A 14 0.10 -3.74 11.41
C HIS A 14 0.60 -2.40 10.86
N PHE A 15 0.91 -2.36 9.58
CA PHE A 15 1.37 -1.20 8.87
C PHE A 15 0.25 -0.71 7.98
N PHE A 16 -0.29 0.46 8.32
CA PHE A 16 -1.19 1.15 7.42
C PHE A 16 -0.38 2.09 6.53
N GLY A 17 -0.79 2.17 5.26
CA GLY A 17 -0.27 3.16 4.34
C GLY A 17 -1.30 3.52 3.28
N GLU A 18 -1.04 4.65 2.64
CA GLU A 18 -1.80 5.15 1.51
C GLU A 18 -0.84 5.36 0.33
N SER A 19 -1.25 4.96 -0.87
CA SER A 19 -0.50 5.30 -2.08
C SER A 19 -1.37 5.50 -3.29
N SER A 20 -0.99 6.46 -4.13
CA SER A 20 -1.64 6.69 -5.41
C SER A 20 -1.14 5.71 -6.48
N VAL A 21 -2.08 5.23 -7.28
CA VAL A 21 -1.85 4.48 -8.52
C VAL A 21 -2.43 5.31 -9.66
N VAL A 22 -1.54 5.86 -10.49
CA VAL A 22 -1.95 6.61 -11.69
C VAL A 22 -1.94 5.68 -12.87
N VAL A 23 -3.10 5.52 -13.51
CA VAL A 23 -3.24 4.83 -14.78
C VAL A 23 -3.30 5.87 -15.89
N THR A 24 -2.24 5.93 -16.68
CA THR A 24 -2.18 6.77 -17.86
C THR A 24 -2.70 5.96 -19.04
N SER A 25 -3.81 6.40 -19.64
CA SER A 25 -4.20 5.90 -20.96
C SER A 25 -3.23 6.49 -21.98
N GLY A 26 -2.41 5.65 -22.60
CA GLY A 26 -1.74 6.02 -23.85
C GLY A 26 -0.44 6.83 -23.82
N ASN A 27 0.49 6.63 -22.87
CA ASN A 27 1.88 7.09 -23.04
C ASN A 27 2.88 5.93 -23.01
N ARG A 28 3.04 5.22 -24.14
CA ARG A 28 4.27 4.43 -24.35
C ARG A 28 5.41 5.40 -24.63
N SER A 29 6.24 5.67 -23.63
CA SER A 29 7.53 6.37 -23.76
C SER A 29 8.58 5.54 -24.51
N ARG A 30 8.23 5.02 -25.68
CA ARG A 30 9.19 4.50 -26.66
C ARG A 30 8.90 5.15 -28.00
N GLY A 31 9.42 6.35 -28.19
CA GLY A 31 9.79 6.78 -29.54
C GLY A 31 10.96 5.92 -29.99
N HIS A 32 10.72 4.97 -30.89
CA HIS A 32 11.80 4.42 -31.70
C HIS A 32 12.01 5.39 -32.86
N SER A 33 13.08 6.19 -32.81
CA SER A 33 13.62 6.83 -34.00
C SER A 33 14.97 6.20 -34.33
N GLY A 34 15.26 6.03 -35.62
CA GLY A 34 16.59 5.67 -36.06
C GLY A 34 17.59 6.76 -35.67
N ILE A 35 18.85 6.38 -35.48
CA ILE A 35 19.95 7.30 -35.17
C ILE A 35 19.94 8.45 -36.21
N GLY A 36 19.68 9.68 -35.75
CA GLY A 36 19.65 10.88 -36.59
C GLY A 36 18.25 11.42 -36.97
N ALA A 37 17.15 10.76 -36.60
CA ALA A 37 15.79 11.24 -36.86
C ALA A 37 15.12 11.81 -35.59
N PRO A 38 14.38 12.94 -35.70
CA PRO A 38 13.65 13.50 -34.55
C PRO A 38 12.60 12.49 -34.06
N ALA A 39 12.64 12.18 -32.77
CA ALA A 39 11.62 11.38 -32.12
C ALA A 39 10.36 12.23 -31.96
N ILE A 40 9.25 11.79 -32.56
CA ILE A 40 7.95 12.47 -32.42
C ILE A 40 7.25 11.92 -31.18
N GLU A 41 7.07 12.77 -30.17
CA GLU A 41 6.22 12.46 -29.01
C GLU A 41 4.76 12.68 -29.41
N VAL A 42 4.02 11.58 -29.63
CA VAL A 42 2.59 11.65 -29.87
C VAL A 42 1.87 11.56 -28.53
N GLN A 43 1.63 12.73 -27.92
CA GLN A 43 0.79 12.82 -26.73
C GLN A 43 -0.68 12.75 -27.17
N ARG A 44 -1.29 11.56 -27.11
CA ARG A 44 -2.75 11.45 -27.12
C ARG A 44 -3.26 11.93 -25.77
N TYR A 45 -4.39 12.64 -25.74
CA TYR A 45 -5.07 13.07 -24.51
C TYR A 45 -5.08 11.93 -23.48
N ALA A 46 -4.20 12.01 -22.49
CA ALA A 46 -4.10 11.02 -21.44
C ALA A 46 -5.20 11.31 -20.42
N SER A 47 -6.27 10.53 -20.43
CA SER A 47 -7.28 10.55 -19.37
C SER A 47 -6.69 9.82 -18.17
N ASN A 48 -5.91 10.53 -17.36
CA ASN A 48 -5.29 9.95 -16.17
C ASN A 48 -6.38 9.69 -15.12
N ALA A 49 -6.61 8.42 -14.80
CA ALA A 49 -7.38 8.05 -13.63
C ALA A 49 -6.40 7.83 -12.48
N THR A 50 -6.61 8.54 -11.37
CA THR A 50 -5.84 8.35 -10.14
C THR A 50 -6.69 7.55 -9.16
N TYR A 51 -6.15 6.41 -8.75
CA TYR A 51 -6.70 5.59 -7.68
C TYR A 51 -5.87 5.80 -6.42
N THR A 52 -6.51 5.74 -5.27
CA THR A 52 -5.84 5.69 -3.97
C THR A 52 -6.02 4.29 -3.41
N VAL A 53 -4.91 3.66 -3.00
CA VAL A 53 -4.91 2.34 -2.38
C VAL A 53 -4.53 2.53 -0.92
N ASN A 54 -5.46 2.23 -0.03
CA ASN A 54 -5.17 2.09 1.39
C ASN A 54 -5.01 0.61 1.70
N LEU A 55 -4.01 0.25 2.49
CA LEU A 55 -3.80 -1.12 2.92
C LEU A 55 -3.39 -1.18 4.38
N LEU A 56 -3.76 -2.28 5.02
CA LEU A 56 -3.31 -2.70 6.34
C LEU A 56 -2.52 -3.99 6.14
N HIS A 57 -1.23 -3.96 6.47
CA HIS A 57 -0.31 -5.05 6.21
C HIS A 57 0.32 -5.56 7.50
N ASN A 58 0.35 -6.88 7.69
CA ASN A 58 1.05 -7.54 8.80
C ASN A 58 1.98 -8.62 8.25
N ILE A 59 2.65 -9.38 9.14
CA ILE A 59 3.64 -10.39 8.76
C ILE A 59 3.06 -11.55 7.91
N HIS A 60 1.74 -11.70 7.87
CA HIS A 60 1.04 -12.72 7.08
C HIS A 60 0.59 -12.22 5.70
N GLY A 61 0.61 -10.91 5.45
CA GLY A 61 0.21 -10.30 4.19
C GLY A 61 -0.62 -9.03 4.39
N VAL A 62 -1.41 -8.68 3.37
CA VAL A 62 -2.39 -7.58 3.47
C VAL A 62 -3.68 -8.14 4.08
N SER A 63 -4.07 -7.63 5.24
CA SER A 63 -5.22 -8.10 6.01
C SER A 63 -6.51 -7.35 5.68
N HIS A 64 -6.40 -6.07 5.32
CA HIS A 64 -7.52 -5.25 4.86
C HIS A 64 -7.01 -4.21 3.85
N PHE A 65 -7.82 -3.87 2.85
CA PHE A 65 -7.49 -2.84 1.87
C PHE A 65 -8.76 -2.25 1.26
N ASN A 66 -8.67 -1.02 0.77
CA ASN A 66 -9.69 -0.46 -0.11
C ASN A 66 -9.02 0.27 -1.30
N ILE A 67 -9.81 0.43 -2.37
CA ILE A 67 -9.37 1.11 -3.59
C ILE A 67 -10.38 2.20 -3.88
N LEU A 68 -9.93 3.45 -3.81
CA LEU A 68 -10.76 4.63 -4.02
C LEU A 68 -10.44 5.26 -5.37
N ARG A 69 -11.45 5.81 -6.04
CA ARG A 69 -11.24 6.69 -7.20
C ARG A 69 -11.07 8.12 -6.71
N GLY A 70 -9.88 8.68 -6.91
CA GLY A 70 -9.52 9.98 -6.35
C GLY A 70 -8.87 9.89 -4.96
N PRO A 71 -8.65 11.03 -4.29
CA PRO A 71 -7.96 11.09 -3.01
C PRO A 71 -8.78 10.50 -1.86
N SER A 72 -8.10 9.89 -0.88
CA SER A 72 -8.69 9.55 0.42
C SER A 72 -8.89 10.81 1.26
N ASN A 73 -9.86 10.79 2.17
CA ASN A 73 -10.10 11.86 3.14
C ASN A 73 -10.28 11.26 4.56
N GLY A 74 -10.45 12.12 5.58
CA GLY A 74 -10.59 11.65 6.96
C GLY A 74 -11.78 10.72 7.22
N LEU A 75 -12.89 10.88 6.50
CA LEU A 75 -14.05 9.99 6.61
C LEU A 75 -13.75 8.61 6.00
N GLU A 76 -13.12 8.57 4.82
CA GLU A 76 -12.67 7.32 4.20
C GLU A 76 -11.67 6.56 5.08
N LEU A 77 -10.81 7.28 5.79
CA LEU A 77 -9.87 6.69 6.76
C LEU A 77 -10.58 6.10 7.98
N LEU A 78 -11.60 6.79 8.52
CA LEU A 78 -12.39 6.28 9.64
C LEU A 78 -13.16 5.02 9.23
N ASN A 79 -13.83 5.06 8.06
CA ASN A 79 -14.56 3.91 7.53
C ASN A 79 -13.62 2.72 7.30
N PHE A 80 -12.41 2.95 6.77
CA PHE A 80 -11.40 1.90 6.59
C PHE A 80 -11.08 1.18 7.91
N PHE A 81 -10.88 1.92 9.00
CA PHE A 81 -10.57 1.31 10.28
C PHE A 81 -11.79 0.69 10.96
N GLU A 82 -12.98 1.27 10.80
CA GLU A 82 -14.23 0.68 11.27
C GLU A 82 -14.44 -0.69 10.61
N GLU A 83 -14.32 -0.76 9.29
CA GLU A 83 -14.38 -2.03 8.54
C GLU A 83 -13.28 -3.01 8.98
N ALA A 84 -12.04 -2.56 9.13
CA ALA A 84 -10.93 -3.42 9.56
C ALA A 84 -11.08 -3.98 10.99
N LEU A 85 -11.74 -3.24 11.89
CA LEU A 85 -11.99 -3.67 13.27
C LEU A 85 -13.11 -4.73 13.35
N GLU A 86 -14.07 -4.68 12.44
CA GLU A 86 -15.16 -5.66 12.35
C GLU A 86 -14.81 -6.86 11.46
N GLN A 87 -13.75 -6.78 10.65
CA GLN A 87 -13.36 -7.85 9.74
C GLN A 87 -12.70 -9.03 10.48
N GLU A 88 -13.10 -10.24 10.09
CA GLU A 88 -12.47 -11.50 10.49
C GLU A 88 -11.75 -12.17 9.32
N ASP A 89 -10.71 -12.95 9.63
CA ASP A 89 -10.05 -13.82 8.67
C ASP A 89 -10.87 -15.10 8.38
N VAL A 90 -10.36 -15.96 7.49
CA VAL A 90 -11.02 -17.23 7.11
C VAL A 90 -11.20 -18.22 8.28
N PHE A 91 -10.56 -17.97 9.42
CA PHE A 91 -10.64 -18.76 10.63
C PHE A 91 -11.43 -18.05 11.74
N ALA A 92 -12.19 -16.99 11.40
CA ALA A 92 -12.95 -16.16 12.33
C ALA A 92 -12.08 -15.45 13.39
N ASN A 93 -10.79 -15.21 13.11
CA ASN A 93 -9.97 -14.34 13.96
C ASN A 93 -10.15 -12.89 13.52
N PRO A 94 -10.28 -11.94 14.45
CA PRO A 94 -10.26 -10.51 14.12
C PRO A 94 -8.99 -10.14 13.37
N VAL A 95 -9.14 -9.30 12.35
CA VAL A 95 -8.01 -8.74 11.58
C VAL A 95 -7.12 -7.88 12.48
N ILE A 96 -7.72 -7.08 13.36
CA ILE A 96 -7.02 -6.30 14.40
C ILE A 96 -7.43 -6.87 15.76
N LYS A 97 -6.45 -7.33 16.53
CA LYS A 97 -6.67 -7.93 17.85
C LYS A 97 -6.43 -6.94 18.98
N GLU A 98 -6.97 -7.26 20.15
CA GLU A 98 -6.67 -6.49 21.35
C GLU A 98 -5.15 -6.44 21.58
N HIS A 99 -4.64 -5.23 21.82
CA HIS A 99 -3.23 -4.92 21.99
C HIS A 99 -2.35 -5.05 20.74
N ASP A 100 -2.91 -5.17 19.53
CA ASP A 100 -2.14 -4.96 18.31
C ASP A 100 -1.67 -3.51 18.19
N VAL A 101 -0.57 -3.32 17.45
CA VAL A 101 0.05 -2.02 17.22
C VAL A 101 -0.10 -1.67 15.75
N ILE A 102 -0.84 -0.59 15.49
CA ILE A 102 -0.96 0.00 14.17
C ILE A 102 0.14 1.07 14.03
N ILE A 103 0.97 0.92 13.00
CA ILE A 103 2.00 1.85 12.58
C ILE A 103 1.48 2.60 11.36
N MET A 104 1.45 3.92 11.47
CA MET A 104 0.99 4.84 10.42
C MET A 104 1.99 5.96 10.26
N ASP A 105 2.18 6.43 9.02
CA ASP A 105 2.79 7.72 8.78
C ASP A 105 1.94 8.83 9.41
N ASN A 106 2.60 9.87 9.94
CA ASN A 106 1.94 11.03 10.52
C ASN A 106 1.29 11.87 9.41
N CYS A 107 0.14 11.42 8.93
CA CYS A 107 -0.71 12.17 8.02
C CYS A 107 -1.48 13.21 8.85
N ASP A 108 -1.78 14.39 8.27
CA ASP A 108 -2.42 15.48 9.01
C ASP A 108 -3.78 15.08 9.65
N PHE A 109 -4.41 14.02 9.15
CA PHE A 109 -5.66 13.45 9.64
C PHE A 109 -5.54 12.68 10.97
N THR A 110 -4.36 12.19 11.35
CA THR A 110 -4.20 11.33 12.54
C THR A 110 -4.12 12.09 13.87
N ARG A 111 -4.11 13.42 13.84
CA ARG A 111 -3.97 14.26 15.05
C ARG A 111 -5.24 14.36 15.89
N GLU A 112 -6.42 14.12 15.33
CA GLU A 112 -7.68 14.47 16.01
C GLU A 112 -8.49 13.29 16.55
N THR A 113 -8.22 12.02 16.18
CA THR A 113 -9.25 10.98 16.39
C THR A 113 -8.79 9.57 16.73
N CYS A 114 -7.50 9.27 16.89
CA CYS A 114 -7.07 7.88 17.06
C CYS A 114 -6.03 7.66 18.15
N SER A 115 -6.29 6.69 19.03
CA SER A 115 -5.36 6.05 19.97
C SER A 115 -4.32 5.18 19.24
N VAL A 116 -3.87 5.61 18.07
CA VAL A 116 -2.87 4.91 17.26
C VAL A 116 -1.50 5.32 17.78
N VAL A 117 -0.59 4.34 17.95
CA VAL A 117 0.81 4.64 18.27
C VAL A 117 1.43 5.31 17.05
N LEU A 118 1.34 6.64 17.02
CA LEU A 118 2.07 7.51 16.12
C LEU A 118 3.55 7.37 16.44
N SER A 119 4.22 6.42 15.79
CA SER A 119 5.66 6.33 15.91
C SER A 119 6.30 7.33 14.94
N THR A 120 6.34 8.58 15.36
CA THR A 120 7.06 9.67 14.69
C THR A 120 8.58 9.45 14.64
N THR A 121 9.08 8.32 15.12
CA THR A 121 10.50 8.06 15.36
C THR A 121 10.99 6.68 14.94
N LEU A 122 10.19 5.85 14.25
CA LEU A 122 10.74 4.62 13.67
C LEU A 122 11.52 4.97 12.39
N PRO A 123 12.86 4.95 12.41
CA PRO A 123 13.67 5.21 11.24
C PRO A 123 13.76 3.89 10.47
N GLY A 124 12.75 3.60 9.67
CA GLY A 124 12.69 2.35 8.92
C GLY A 124 11.76 2.55 7.75
N ILE A 125 12.15 2.05 6.58
CA ILE A 125 11.28 1.99 5.41
C ILE A 125 9.93 1.40 5.86
N HIS A 126 8.85 2.14 5.64
CA HIS A 126 7.52 1.66 6.00
C HIS A 126 7.25 0.40 5.19
N VAL A 127 6.92 -0.71 5.84
CA VAL A 127 6.67 -2.00 5.16
C VAL A 127 5.56 -1.85 4.10
N SER A 128 4.63 -0.91 4.31
CA SER A 128 3.62 -0.50 3.33
C SER A 128 4.23 0.03 2.02
N GLU A 129 5.36 0.76 2.06
CA GLU A 129 6.06 1.23 0.85
C GLU A 129 6.63 0.07 0.03
N ALA A 130 7.10 -1.01 0.67
CA ALA A 130 7.49 -2.22 -0.05
C ALA A 130 6.29 -2.88 -0.75
N CYS A 131 5.12 -2.89 -0.09
CA CYS A 131 3.87 -3.37 -0.67
C CYS A 131 3.46 -2.52 -1.89
N PHE A 132 3.49 -1.18 -1.77
CA PHE A 132 3.15 -0.29 -2.87
C PHE A 132 4.10 -0.42 -4.04
N ASN A 133 5.39 -0.59 -3.78
CA ASN A 133 6.37 -0.84 -4.84
C ASN A 133 6.12 -2.16 -5.56
N HIS A 134 5.75 -3.22 -4.83
CA HIS A 134 5.31 -4.48 -5.42
C HIS A 134 4.10 -4.29 -6.33
N ILE A 135 3.03 -3.66 -5.82
CA ILE A 135 1.79 -3.39 -6.57
C ILE A 135 2.10 -2.60 -7.85
N LYS A 136 2.77 -1.44 -7.73
CA LYS A 136 3.13 -0.58 -8.87
C LYS A 136 3.98 -1.32 -9.91
N THR A 137 4.88 -2.20 -9.47
CA THR A 137 5.72 -3.00 -10.37
C THR A 137 4.92 -4.06 -11.12
N THR A 138 4.00 -4.75 -10.43
CA THR A 138 3.09 -5.73 -11.03
C THR A 138 2.16 -5.08 -12.06
N LEU A 139 1.58 -3.93 -11.73
CA LEU A 139 0.73 -3.16 -12.65
C LEU A 139 1.49 -2.72 -13.91
N ARG A 140 2.73 -2.24 -13.77
CA ARG A 140 3.58 -1.87 -14.92
C ARG A 140 3.88 -3.06 -15.83
N ARG A 141 4.05 -4.26 -15.27
CA ARG A 141 4.28 -5.49 -16.05
C ARG A 141 3.06 -5.86 -16.91
N TYR A 142 1.85 -5.56 -16.44
CA TYR A 142 0.59 -5.88 -17.13
C TYR A 142 -0.18 -4.64 -17.61
N SER A 143 0.55 -3.63 -18.12
CA SER A 143 0.02 -2.28 -18.37
C SER A 143 -1.26 -2.24 -19.21
N ARG A 144 -1.40 -3.10 -20.23
CA ARG A 144 -2.60 -3.16 -21.08
C ARG A 144 -3.84 -3.63 -20.32
N TYR A 145 -3.65 -4.56 -19.38
CA TYR A 145 -4.74 -5.10 -18.58
C TYR A 145 -5.10 -4.10 -17.47
N THR A 146 -4.08 -3.48 -16.86
CA THR A 146 -4.26 -2.42 -15.87
C THR A 146 -5.02 -1.21 -16.42
N GLU A 147 -4.79 -0.82 -17.67
CA GLU A 147 -5.53 0.29 -18.31
C GLU A 147 -7.04 0.02 -18.37
N LYS A 148 -7.43 -1.24 -18.60
CA LYS A 148 -8.84 -1.62 -18.76
C LYS A 148 -9.51 -2.05 -17.46
N TYR A 149 -8.76 -2.65 -16.55
CA TYR A 149 -9.26 -3.33 -15.34
C TYR A 149 -8.43 -2.94 -14.11
N THR A 150 -8.25 -1.64 -13.88
CA THR A 150 -7.31 -1.13 -12.86
C THR A 150 -7.57 -1.68 -11.45
N GLU A 151 -8.81 -1.55 -10.94
CA GLU A 151 -9.18 -1.99 -9.58
C GLU A 151 -8.95 -3.49 -9.40
N LEU A 152 -9.32 -4.31 -10.40
CA LEU A 152 -9.07 -5.75 -10.40
C LEU A 152 -7.57 -6.06 -10.39
N CYS A 153 -6.77 -5.37 -11.20
CA CYS A 153 -5.32 -5.59 -11.23
C CYS A 153 -4.65 -5.18 -9.91
N ILE A 154 -5.16 -4.13 -9.25
CA ILE A 154 -4.68 -3.73 -7.92
C ILE A 154 -5.01 -4.83 -6.91
N SER A 155 -6.26 -5.30 -6.89
CA SER A 155 -6.70 -6.39 -6.00
C SER A 155 -5.88 -7.67 -6.22
N ASP A 156 -5.67 -8.08 -7.48
CA ASP A 156 -4.83 -9.23 -7.83
C ASP A 156 -3.39 -9.05 -7.34
N ALA A 157 -2.80 -7.87 -7.55
CA ALA A 157 -1.44 -7.57 -7.12
C ALA A 157 -1.30 -7.55 -5.58
N ILE A 158 -2.33 -7.11 -4.86
CA ILE A 158 -2.40 -7.21 -3.40
C ILE A 158 -2.47 -8.67 -2.97
N GLY A 159 -3.30 -9.49 -3.62
CA GLY A 159 -3.42 -10.93 -3.35
C GLY A 159 -2.12 -11.72 -3.60
N MET A 160 -1.19 -11.19 -4.38
CA MET A 160 0.15 -11.77 -4.56
C MET A 160 1.06 -11.57 -3.33
N ILE A 161 0.75 -10.64 -2.43
CA ILE A 161 1.49 -10.39 -1.18
C ILE A 161 1.07 -11.42 -0.13
N ASN A 162 1.56 -12.64 -0.30
CA ASN A 162 1.40 -13.72 0.67
C ASN A 162 2.37 -13.61 1.85
N GLU A 163 2.21 -14.46 2.86
CA GLU A 163 3.06 -14.52 4.05
C GLU A 163 4.56 -14.61 3.73
N GLY A 164 4.94 -15.39 2.72
CA GLY A 164 6.33 -15.53 2.31
C GLY A 164 6.94 -14.22 1.84
N LEU A 165 6.19 -13.46 1.04
CA LEU A 165 6.62 -12.15 0.54
C LEU A 165 6.55 -11.08 1.65
N SER A 166 5.52 -11.10 2.49
CA SER A 166 5.40 -10.20 3.63
C SER A 166 6.58 -10.35 4.59
N ARG A 167 6.95 -11.58 4.97
CA ARG A 167 8.14 -11.84 5.79
C ARG A 167 9.42 -11.29 5.14
N GLN A 168 9.55 -11.37 3.82
CA GLN A 168 10.69 -10.75 3.13
C GLN A 168 10.68 -9.22 3.27
N PHE A 169 9.51 -8.58 3.19
CA PHE A 169 9.40 -7.13 3.42
C PHE A 169 9.74 -6.76 4.87
N PHE A 170 9.24 -7.49 5.86
CA PHE A 170 9.60 -7.30 7.28
C PHE A 170 11.10 -7.43 7.50
N LYS A 171 11.74 -8.43 6.90
CA LYS A 171 13.20 -8.63 6.97
C LYS A 171 13.97 -7.50 6.31
N PHE A 172 13.53 -7.07 5.12
CA PHE A 172 14.15 -5.96 4.39
C PHE A 172 14.07 -4.64 5.18
N CYS A 173 12.99 -4.43 5.93
CA CYS A 173 12.76 -3.24 6.74
C CYS A 173 13.33 -3.34 8.17
N GLY A 174 13.93 -4.48 8.55
CA GLY A 174 14.61 -4.66 9.83
C GLY A 174 13.71 -5.00 11.02
N TYR A 175 12.51 -5.52 10.79
CA TYR A 175 11.60 -5.98 11.85
C TYR A 175 11.88 -7.43 12.29
N ILE A 176 12.40 -8.28 11.39
CA ILE A 176 12.76 -9.69 11.67
C ILE A 176 14.16 -10.05 11.17
#